data_AF-A0A5B9P5T9-F1
#
_entry.id   AF-A0A5B9P5T9-F1
#
_cell.length_a   1.000
_cell.length_b   1.000
_cell.length_c   1.000
_cell.angle_alpha   90.00
_cell.angle_beta   90.00
_cell.angle_gamma   90.00
#
_symmetry.space_group_name_H-M   'P 1'
#
loop_
_entity.id
_entity.type
_entity.pdbx_description
1 polymer ?
#
loop_
_entity_poly.entity_id
_entity_poly.type
_entity_poly.pdbx_seq_one_letter_code
_entity_poly.pdbx_strand_id
1 'polypeptide(L)'
;MPDENESKSDSGRGIWTKLIVLGIVVSLAAVVYFFFGDMLSLDSLAEQESQLRDFQTQHPVLVFGIAFLIYVAVTGLSLPGAAALTLLYGWYFGLVPGFLLVSFASTTGATIAFLFSRYLFRDAIQNRFGERLEKFNESLEREGPFFLFTLRLIPAVPFFVINAVMGLTPIKTRTFWWVSQLGMLAGTLVYVYAGSRVPSLSKLAEEGINAVFSPTQMVQIVIALALLGAFPLIARWVMKAFFQKSAATDSANSAVT
;
A
#
# COMPACT_ATOMS: atom_id res chain seq x y z
N MET A 1 -50.46 -1.18 3.09
CA MET A 1 -49.70 -1.88 2.03
C MET A 1 -48.73 -0.86 1.47
N PRO A 2 -47.39 -1.04 1.55
CA PRO A 2 -46.44 -0.12 0.92
C PRO A 2 -46.35 -0.38 -0.58
N ASP A 3 -46.32 0.70 -1.36
CA ASP A 3 -46.27 0.73 -2.83
C ASP A 3 -45.05 0.01 -3.43
N GLU A 4 -45.30 -0.91 -4.38
CA GLU A 4 -44.29 -1.64 -5.16
C GLU A 4 -43.55 -0.77 -6.21
N ASN A 5 -43.82 0.53 -6.29
CA ASN A 5 -43.34 1.40 -7.37
C ASN A 5 -42.03 2.15 -7.08
N GLU A 6 -41.48 2.11 -5.87
CA GLU A 6 -40.22 2.81 -5.55
C GLU A 6 -38.95 2.05 -5.97
N SER A 7 -39.01 0.74 -6.25
CA SER A 7 -37.79 -0.05 -6.53
C SER A 7 -37.28 -0.02 -7.98
N LYS A 8 -38.07 0.50 -8.94
CA LYS A 8 -37.70 0.53 -10.37
C LYS A 8 -37.01 1.82 -10.84
N SER A 9 -37.06 2.89 -10.05
CA SER A 9 -36.49 4.20 -10.40
C SER A 9 -34.97 4.29 -10.20
N ASP A 10 -34.40 3.48 -9.29
CA ASP A 10 -33.01 3.65 -8.86
C ASP A 10 -31.99 2.91 -9.76
N SER A 11 -32.41 1.86 -10.47
CA SER A 11 -31.50 1.06 -11.32
C SER A 11 -31.08 1.77 -12.61
N GLY A 12 -31.97 2.57 -13.20
CA GLY A 12 -31.71 3.30 -14.45
C GLY A 12 -30.72 4.46 -14.26
N ARG A 13 -30.81 5.18 -13.14
CA ARG A 13 -29.96 6.35 -12.83
C ARG A 13 -28.49 5.97 -12.64
N GLY A 14 -28.24 4.81 -12.04
CA GLY A 14 -26.89 4.27 -11.89
C GLY A 14 -26.24 3.86 -13.21
N ILE A 15 -27.01 3.36 -14.18
CA ILE A 15 -26.51 2.96 -15.51
C ILE A 15 -26.09 4.20 -16.32
N TRP A 16 -26.93 5.24 -16.36
CA TRP A 16 -26.61 6.49 -17.06
C TRP A 16 -25.40 7.20 -16.45
N THR A 17 -25.26 7.20 -15.13
CA THR A 17 -24.08 7.77 -14.45
C THR A 17 -22.80 7.02 -14.85
N LYS A 18 -22.84 5.68 -14.91
CA LYS A 18 -21.71 4.85 -15.37
C LYS A 18 -21.36 5.10 -16.84
N LEU A 19 -22.36 5.26 -17.71
CA LEU A 19 -22.17 5.56 -19.13
C LEU A 19 -21.58 6.96 -19.36
N ILE A 20 -22.01 7.96 -18.59
CA ILE A 20 -21.46 9.31 -18.64
C ILE A 20 -20.01 9.32 -18.16
N VAL A 21 -19.70 8.65 -17.04
CA VAL A 21 -18.33 8.52 -16.55
C VAL A 21 -17.45 7.79 -17.55
N LEU A 22 -17.93 6.70 -18.15
CA LEU A 22 -17.21 5.98 -19.20
C LEU A 22 -16.98 6.85 -20.42
N GLY A 23 -17.99 7.60 -20.87
CA GLY A 23 -17.88 8.54 -21.98
C GLY A 23 -16.83 9.63 -21.71
N ILE A 24 -16.81 10.20 -20.50
CA ILE A 24 -15.80 11.19 -20.08
C ILE A 24 -14.40 10.55 -20.10
N VAL A 25 -14.24 9.35 -19.55
CA VAL A 25 -12.94 8.65 -19.53
C VAL A 25 -12.45 8.34 -20.95
N VAL A 26 -13.32 7.85 -21.82
CA VAL A 26 -12.98 7.55 -23.23
C VAL A 26 -12.63 8.84 -23.99
N SER A 27 -13.39 9.91 -23.77
CA SER A 27 -13.12 11.21 -24.39
C SER A 27 -11.79 11.80 -23.91
N LEU A 28 -11.50 11.70 -22.61
CA LEU A 28 -10.24 12.15 -22.02
C LEU A 28 -9.07 11.32 -22.56
N ALA A 29 -9.22 9.99 -22.66
CA ALA A 29 -8.22 9.11 -23.24
C ALA A 29 -7.98 9.43 -24.72
N ALA A 30 -9.04 9.72 -25.49
CA ALA A 30 -8.92 10.13 -26.89
C ALA A 30 -8.20 11.48 -27.03
N VAL A 31 -8.55 12.48 -26.22
CA VAL A 31 -7.86 13.78 -26.20
C VAL A 31 -6.39 13.59 -25.83
N VAL A 32 -6.08 12.79 -24.80
CA VAL A 32 -4.69 12.50 -24.43
C VAL A 32 -3.95 11.82 -25.58
N TYR A 33 -4.56 10.84 -26.26
CA TYR A 33 -3.97 10.18 -27.41
C TYR A 33 -3.73 11.12 -28.60
N PHE A 34 -4.70 11.98 -28.93
CA PHE A 34 -4.56 12.92 -30.06
C PHE A 34 -3.54 14.03 -29.80
N PHE A 35 -3.42 14.50 -28.56
CA PHE A 35 -2.50 15.60 -28.23
C PHE A 35 -1.11 15.15 -27.79
N PHE A 36 -1.01 13.94 -27.21
CA PHE A 36 0.24 13.43 -26.62
C PHE A 36 0.65 12.06 -27.16
N GLY A 37 -0.02 11.52 -28.18
CA GLY A 37 0.22 10.17 -28.71
C GLY A 37 1.66 9.91 -29.12
N ASP A 38 2.32 10.90 -29.76
CA ASP A 38 3.72 10.80 -30.15
C ASP A 38 4.67 10.86 -28.94
N MET A 39 4.33 11.65 -27.91
CA MET A 39 5.11 11.75 -26.66
C MET A 39 4.92 10.53 -25.75
N LEU A 40 3.77 9.86 -25.85
CA LEU A 40 3.40 8.63 -25.17
C LEU A 40 3.72 7.38 -25.99
N SER A 41 4.42 7.53 -27.13
CA SER A 41 4.89 6.39 -27.91
C SER A 41 5.85 5.54 -27.06
N LEU A 42 5.86 4.22 -27.30
CA LEU A 42 6.71 3.33 -26.50
C LEU A 42 8.20 3.68 -26.65
N ASP A 43 8.60 4.11 -27.85
CA ASP A 43 9.98 4.50 -28.13
C ASP A 43 10.38 5.78 -27.39
N SER A 44 9.51 6.80 -27.37
CA SER A 44 9.78 8.05 -26.62
C SER A 44 9.80 7.83 -25.11
N LEU A 45 8.95 6.95 -24.61
CA LEU A 45 8.94 6.56 -23.19
C LEU A 45 10.16 5.71 -22.82
N ALA A 46 10.61 4.82 -23.71
CA ALA A 46 11.83 4.04 -23.54
C ALA A 46 13.08 4.94 -23.51
N GLU A 47 13.13 5.95 -24.38
CA GLU A 47 14.22 6.93 -24.37
C GLU A 47 14.24 7.75 -23.06
N GLN A 48 13.07 8.23 -22.62
CA GLN A 48 12.94 8.93 -21.32
C GLN A 48 13.34 8.03 -20.15
N GLU A 49 12.95 6.75 -20.15
CA GLU A 49 13.40 5.80 -19.15
C GLU A 49 14.93 5.68 -19.14
N SER A 50 15.55 5.54 -20.31
CA SER A 50 17.02 5.46 -20.42
C SER A 50 17.69 6.69 -19.83
N GLN A 51 17.21 7.89 -20.19
CA GLN A 51 17.73 9.15 -19.65
C GLN A 51 17.57 9.24 -18.12
N LEU A 52 16.42 8.80 -17.58
CA LEU A 52 16.19 8.74 -16.14
C LEU A 52 17.14 7.76 -15.44
N ARG A 53 17.41 6.60 -16.05
CA ARG A 53 18.35 5.60 -15.50
C ARG A 53 19.80 6.10 -15.56
N ASP A 54 20.18 6.80 -16.62
CA ASP A 54 21.49 7.45 -16.72
C ASP A 54 21.65 8.55 -15.68
N PHE A 55 20.62 9.38 -15.50
CA PHE A 55 20.59 10.42 -14.46
C PHE A 55 20.69 9.82 -13.05
N GLN A 56 19.99 8.71 -12.78
CA GLN A 56 20.13 7.96 -11.53
C GLN A 56 21.55 7.46 -11.31
N THR A 57 22.22 6.99 -12.37
CA THR A 57 23.60 6.48 -12.27
C THR A 57 24.59 7.62 -12.00
N GLN A 58 24.37 8.81 -12.58
CA GLN A 58 25.21 10.00 -12.37
C GLN A 58 24.95 10.68 -11.03
N HIS A 59 23.69 10.69 -10.55
CA HIS A 59 23.26 11.39 -9.34
C HIS A 59 22.46 10.50 -8.38
N PRO A 60 23.03 9.38 -7.90
CA PRO A 60 22.27 8.39 -7.13
C PRO A 60 21.71 8.97 -5.84
N VAL A 61 22.51 9.70 -5.06
CA VAL A 61 22.07 10.28 -3.77
C VAL A 61 20.88 11.22 -3.94
N LEU A 62 20.89 12.04 -5.00
CA LEU A 62 19.81 12.98 -5.28
C LEU A 62 18.52 12.24 -5.67
N VAL A 63 18.61 11.26 -6.56
CA VAL A 63 17.43 10.48 -7.01
C VAL A 63 16.84 9.67 -5.85
N PHE A 64 17.67 8.96 -5.08
CA PHE A 64 17.20 8.23 -3.90
C PHE A 64 16.64 9.17 -2.83
N GLY A 65 17.25 10.35 -2.62
CA GLY A 65 16.78 11.36 -1.68
C GLY A 65 15.40 11.93 -2.05
N ILE A 66 15.21 12.34 -3.31
CA ILE A 66 13.92 12.82 -3.80
C ILE A 66 12.87 11.72 -3.73
N ALA A 67 13.19 10.50 -4.17
CA ALA A 67 12.27 9.38 -4.11
C ALA A 67 11.88 9.03 -2.66
N PHE A 68 12.82 9.10 -1.72
CA PHE A 68 12.55 8.94 -0.30
C PHE A 68 11.55 10.00 0.18
N LEU A 69 11.79 11.28 -0.12
CA LEU A 69 10.92 12.39 0.29
C LEU A 69 9.51 12.30 -0.30
N ILE A 70 9.39 11.95 -1.59
CA ILE A 70 8.10 11.73 -2.24
C ILE A 70 7.32 10.62 -1.52
N TYR A 71 7.98 9.49 -1.26
CA TYR A 71 7.33 8.36 -0.61
C TYR A 71 6.92 8.68 0.84
N VAL A 72 7.78 9.40 1.58
CA VAL A 72 7.47 9.92 2.92
C VAL A 72 6.29 10.89 2.88
N ALA A 73 6.21 11.78 1.88
CA ALA A 73 5.10 12.71 1.73
C ALA A 73 3.78 11.97 1.47
N VAL A 74 3.78 11.02 0.53
CA VAL A 74 2.60 10.20 0.20
C VAL A 74 2.12 9.42 1.42
N THR A 75 3.03 8.75 2.14
CA THR A 75 2.63 7.93 3.31
C THR A 75 2.36 8.76 4.56
N GLY A 76 3.09 9.84 4.79
CA GLY A 76 2.93 10.75 5.94
C GLY A 76 1.68 11.62 5.87
N LEU A 77 1.31 12.06 4.66
CA LEU A 77 0.05 12.76 4.41
C LEU A 77 -1.12 11.80 4.16
N SER A 78 -0.88 10.49 4.26
CA SER A 78 -1.90 9.45 4.05
C SER A 78 -2.61 9.52 2.69
N LEU A 79 -1.88 9.91 1.65
CA LEU A 79 -2.40 10.01 0.29
C LEU A 79 -2.64 8.62 -0.31
N PRO A 80 -3.70 8.44 -1.11
CA PRO A 80 -3.91 7.20 -1.85
C PRO A 80 -2.78 7.00 -2.88
N GLY A 81 -2.51 5.74 -3.24
CA GLY A 81 -1.54 5.39 -4.29
C GLY A 81 -0.20 4.82 -3.81
N ALA A 82 0.05 4.71 -2.50
CA ALA A 82 1.30 4.15 -1.97
C ALA A 82 1.63 2.74 -2.50
N ALA A 83 0.62 1.89 -2.74
CA ALA A 83 0.82 0.56 -3.33
C ALA A 83 1.33 0.64 -4.78
N ALA A 84 0.74 1.52 -5.61
CA ALA A 84 1.20 1.76 -6.97
C ALA A 84 2.61 2.37 -6.98
N LEU A 85 2.87 3.31 -6.08
CA LEU A 85 4.20 3.90 -5.91
C LEU A 85 5.25 2.86 -5.47
N THR A 86 4.87 1.89 -4.64
CA THR A 86 5.75 0.78 -4.24
C THR A 86 6.12 -0.11 -5.42
N LEU A 87 5.14 -0.46 -6.26
CA LEU A 87 5.38 -1.21 -7.50
C LEU A 87 6.30 -0.42 -8.44
N LEU A 88 6.04 0.87 -8.60
CA LEU A 88 6.86 1.77 -9.41
C LEU A 88 8.31 1.81 -8.90
N TYR A 89 8.52 1.88 -7.58
CA TYR A 89 9.86 1.89 -6.99
C TYR A 89 10.56 0.55 -7.17
N GLY A 90 9.82 -0.57 -7.08
CA GLY A 90 10.34 -1.89 -7.41
C GLY A 90 10.77 -2.01 -8.86
N TRP A 91 10.00 -1.46 -9.79
CA TRP A 91 10.32 -1.44 -11.23
C TRP A 91 11.53 -0.56 -11.54
N TYR A 92 11.56 0.65 -10.98
CA TYR A 92 12.58 1.63 -11.32
C TYR A 92 13.92 1.33 -10.63
N PHE A 93 13.91 1.14 -9.30
CA PHE A 93 15.12 0.89 -8.53
C PHE A 93 15.54 -0.58 -8.50
N GLY A 94 14.62 -1.51 -8.76
CA GLY A 94 14.85 -2.94 -8.58
C GLY A 94 14.61 -3.40 -7.13
N LEU A 95 14.81 -4.69 -6.89
CA LEU A 95 14.38 -5.34 -5.64
C LEU A 95 15.09 -4.78 -4.40
N VAL A 96 16.42 -4.89 -4.32
CA VAL A 96 17.17 -4.56 -3.09
C VAL A 96 17.12 -3.07 -2.74
N PRO A 97 17.53 -2.15 -3.63
CA PRO A 97 17.51 -0.72 -3.30
C PRO A 97 16.09 -0.18 -3.18
N GLY A 98 15.15 -0.65 -4.01
CA GLY A 98 13.72 -0.30 -3.89
C GLY A 98 13.14 -0.76 -2.55
N PHE A 99 13.50 -1.97 -2.10
CA PHE A 99 13.04 -2.52 -0.82
C PHE A 99 13.53 -1.69 0.36
N LEU A 100 14.83 -1.37 0.41
CA LEU A 100 15.40 -0.54 1.47
C LEU A 100 14.77 0.86 1.46
N LEU A 101 14.70 1.49 0.28
CA LEU A 101 14.13 2.82 0.10
C LEU A 101 12.68 2.88 0.60
N VAL A 102 11.81 2.01 0.07
CA VAL A 102 10.39 1.96 0.44
C VAL A 102 10.23 1.61 1.91
N SER A 103 11.00 0.65 2.42
CA SER A 103 10.85 0.20 3.80
C SER A 103 11.10 1.33 4.79
N PHE A 104 12.24 2.02 4.69
CA PHE A 104 12.55 3.15 5.57
C PHE A 104 11.66 4.38 5.32
N ALA A 105 11.33 4.69 4.06
CA ALA A 105 10.46 5.82 3.73
C ALA A 105 9.03 5.61 4.27
N SER A 106 8.48 4.39 4.10
CA SER A 106 7.15 4.03 4.58
C SER A 106 7.02 4.13 6.10
N THR A 107 8.02 3.66 6.85
CA THR A 107 8.05 3.77 8.32
C THR A 107 8.22 5.21 8.78
N THR A 108 9.04 6.00 8.08
CA THR A 108 9.21 7.43 8.36
C THR A 108 7.89 8.18 8.15
N GLY A 109 7.23 7.99 7.02
CA GLY A 109 5.91 8.59 6.77
C GLY A 109 4.84 8.09 7.75
N ALA A 110 4.79 6.79 8.05
CA ALA A 110 3.91 6.25 9.09
C ALA A 110 4.12 6.95 10.45
N THR A 111 5.38 7.21 10.81
CA THR A 111 5.75 7.87 12.06
C THR A 111 5.30 9.33 12.05
N ILE A 112 5.45 10.05 10.93
CA ILE A 112 4.95 11.42 10.78
C ILE A 112 3.42 11.45 10.93
N ALA A 113 2.68 10.58 10.24
CA ALA A 113 1.22 10.50 10.35
C ALA A 113 0.77 10.19 11.79
N PHE A 114 1.48 9.29 12.46
CA PHE A 114 1.28 8.98 13.88
C PHE A 114 1.52 10.19 14.79
N LEU A 115 2.58 10.97 14.56
CA LEU A 115 2.88 12.17 15.34
C LEU A 115 1.87 13.29 15.09
N PHE A 116 1.38 13.45 13.85
CA PHE A 116 0.29 14.38 13.56
C PHE A 116 -0.98 14.01 14.30
N SER A 117 -1.35 12.72 14.33
CA SER A 117 -2.48 12.25 15.14
C SER A 117 -2.28 12.56 16.62
N ARG A 118 -1.07 12.31 17.14
CA ARG A 118 -0.72 12.48 18.55
C ARG A 118 -0.74 13.93 19.02
N TYR A 119 -0.21 14.86 18.23
CA TYR A 119 0.04 16.23 18.67
C TYR A 119 -0.87 17.27 18.05
N LEU A 120 -1.36 17.05 16.82
CA LEU A 120 -2.12 18.06 16.09
C LEU A 120 -3.61 17.75 16.05
N PHE A 121 -3.98 16.48 15.89
CA PHE A 121 -5.37 16.06 15.68
C PHE A 121 -5.97 15.27 16.84
N ARG A 122 -5.28 15.23 17.99
CA ARG A 122 -5.67 14.39 19.14
C ARG A 122 -7.10 14.66 19.58
N ASP A 123 -7.43 15.93 19.87
CA ASP A 123 -8.75 16.30 20.39
C ASP A 123 -9.85 16.07 19.36
N ALA A 124 -9.60 16.38 18.08
CA ALA A 124 -10.55 16.16 17.01
C ALA A 124 -10.89 14.67 16.82
N ILE A 125 -9.90 13.78 16.92
CA ILE A 125 -10.12 12.35 16.77
C ILE A 125 -10.71 11.75 18.06
N GLN A 126 -10.25 12.19 19.22
CA GLN A 126 -10.75 11.72 20.52
C GLN A 126 -12.22 12.11 20.75
N ASN A 127 -12.64 13.31 20.35
CA ASN A 127 -14.05 13.72 20.41
C ASN A 127 -14.95 12.90 19.48
N ARG A 128 -14.42 12.39 18.37
CA ARG A 128 -15.19 11.60 17.39
C ARG A 128 -15.21 10.11 17.68
N PHE A 129 -14.18 9.58 18.38
CA PHE A 129 -13.97 8.14 18.55
C PHE A 129 -13.63 7.71 19.99
N GLY A 130 -13.78 8.59 20.99
CA GLY A 130 -13.30 8.40 22.38
C GLY A 130 -13.69 7.08 23.03
N GLU A 131 -14.97 6.72 23.06
CA GLU A 131 -15.44 5.46 23.68
C GLU A 131 -14.87 4.20 22.99
N ARG A 132 -14.66 4.25 21.68
CA ARG A 132 -14.04 3.13 20.94
C ARG A 132 -12.54 3.05 21.19
N LEU A 133 -11.88 4.20 21.35
CA LEU A 133 -10.46 4.30 21.67
C LEU A 133 -10.14 3.84 23.09
N GLU A 134 -11.04 4.07 24.05
CA GLU A 134 -10.84 3.67 25.45
C GLU A 134 -10.81 2.14 25.60
N LYS A 135 -11.81 1.44 25.04
CA LYS A 135 -11.81 -0.03 24.94
C LYS A 135 -10.61 -0.60 24.18
N PHE A 136 -10.15 0.14 23.17
CA PHE A 136 -8.98 -0.22 22.37
C PHE A 136 -7.67 -0.05 23.17
N ASN A 137 -7.57 1.01 23.97
CA ASN A 137 -6.42 1.27 24.84
C ASN A 137 -6.30 0.22 25.96
N GLU A 138 -7.40 -0.18 26.59
CA GLU A 138 -7.41 -1.26 27.58
C GLU A 138 -6.89 -2.58 27.00
N SER A 139 -7.22 -2.87 25.74
CA SER A 139 -6.71 -4.05 25.02
C SER A 139 -5.21 -3.95 24.66
N LEU A 140 -4.67 -2.72 24.61
CA LEU A 140 -3.29 -2.42 24.21
C LEU A 140 -2.30 -2.41 25.37
N GLU A 141 -2.76 -2.26 26.61
CA GLU A 141 -1.91 -2.12 27.80
C GLU A 141 -1.05 -3.36 28.09
N ARG A 142 -1.45 -4.54 27.61
CA ARG A 142 -0.69 -5.79 27.82
C ARG A 142 0.23 -6.19 26.65
N GLU A 143 -0.16 -5.91 25.40
CA GLU A 143 0.57 -6.41 24.20
C GLU A 143 0.69 -5.41 23.04
N GLY A 144 0.72 -4.10 23.31
CA GLY A 144 0.73 -3.05 22.28
C GLY A 144 1.71 -3.21 21.10
N PRO A 145 2.98 -3.62 21.30
CA PRO A 145 3.91 -3.90 20.20
C PRO A 145 3.47 -5.07 19.32
N PHE A 146 3.03 -6.18 19.92
CA PHE A 146 2.58 -7.36 19.18
C PHE A 146 1.28 -7.09 18.42
N PHE A 147 0.39 -6.32 19.04
CA PHE A 147 -0.83 -5.86 18.41
C PHE A 147 -0.56 -4.95 17.19
N LEU A 148 0.35 -3.98 17.31
CA LEU A 148 0.77 -3.15 16.17
C LEU A 148 1.41 -3.99 15.07
N PHE A 149 2.32 -4.90 15.42
CA PHE A 149 2.96 -5.81 14.46
C PHE A 149 1.92 -6.60 13.65
N THR A 150 0.94 -7.14 14.37
CA THR A 150 -0.21 -7.85 13.81
C THR A 150 -1.00 -6.98 12.83
N LEU A 151 -1.36 -5.75 13.24
CA LEU A 151 -2.08 -4.82 12.38
C LEU A 151 -1.31 -4.50 11.09
N ARG A 152 0.03 -4.45 11.15
CA ARG A 152 0.87 -4.21 9.96
C ARG A 152 0.93 -5.40 9.01
N LEU A 153 0.79 -6.62 9.53
CA LEU A 153 0.71 -7.82 8.70
C LEU A 153 -0.67 -7.99 8.07
N ILE A 154 -1.74 -7.51 8.71
CA ILE A 154 -3.11 -7.66 8.21
C ILE A 154 -3.42 -6.55 7.18
N PRO A 155 -3.59 -6.87 5.88
CA PRO A 155 -3.87 -5.86 4.86
C PRO A 155 -5.33 -5.38 4.84
N ALA A 156 -6.16 -5.83 5.79
CA ALA A 156 -7.56 -5.42 5.89
C ALA A 156 -7.73 -4.03 6.51
N VAL A 157 -6.79 -3.58 7.34
CA VAL A 157 -6.89 -2.29 8.03
C VAL A 157 -6.17 -1.23 7.20
N PRO A 158 -6.83 -0.12 6.81
CA PRO A 158 -6.18 0.91 6.03
C PRO A 158 -4.97 1.51 6.75
N PHE A 159 -3.88 1.72 6.03
CA PHE A 159 -2.61 2.21 6.56
C PHE A 159 -2.75 3.47 7.42
N PHE A 160 -3.54 4.44 6.94
CA PHE A 160 -3.77 5.71 7.66
C PHE A 160 -4.53 5.53 8.97
N VAL A 161 -5.46 4.55 9.03
CA VAL A 161 -6.23 4.25 10.24
C VAL A 161 -5.30 3.72 11.33
N ILE A 162 -4.39 2.80 10.99
CA ILE A 162 -3.41 2.27 11.95
C ILE A 162 -2.58 3.43 12.52
N ASN A 163 -2.04 4.30 11.66
CA ASN A 163 -1.19 5.40 12.13
C ASN A 163 -1.96 6.38 13.02
N ALA A 164 -3.19 6.74 12.64
CA ALA A 164 -4.03 7.66 13.38
C ALA A 164 -4.40 7.09 14.75
N VAL A 165 -4.94 5.87 14.79
CA VAL A 165 -5.39 5.21 16.02
C VAL A 165 -4.20 5.01 16.97
N MET A 166 -3.08 4.49 16.47
CA MET A 166 -1.91 4.23 17.32
C MET A 166 -1.33 5.53 17.91
N GLY A 167 -1.44 6.65 17.20
CA GLY A 167 -1.02 7.98 17.69
C GLY A 167 -1.73 8.41 18.98
N LEU A 168 -2.95 7.93 19.20
CA LEU A 168 -3.79 8.23 20.36
C LEU A 168 -3.58 7.26 21.53
N THR A 169 -2.82 6.20 21.32
CA THR A 169 -2.48 5.21 22.35
C THR A 169 -1.23 5.65 23.13
N PRO A 170 -0.97 5.08 24.33
CA PRO A 170 0.26 5.35 25.09
C PRO A 170 1.56 4.81 24.47
N ILE A 171 1.52 4.14 23.31
CA ILE A 171 2.71 3.53 22.70
C ILE A 171 3.82 4.57 22.44
N LYS A 172 5.05 4.27 22.84
CA LYS A 172 6.19 5.16 22.59
C LYS A 172 6.47 5.25 21.08
N THR A 173 6.83 6.44 20.59
CA THR A 173 7.16 6.66 19.17
C THR A 173 8.25 5.72 18.67
N ARG A 174 9.29 5.48 19.47
CA ARG A 174 10.36 4.52 19.13
C ARG A 174 9.82 3.09 18.94
N THR A 175 8.90 2.67 19.81
CA THR A 175 8.24 1.36 19.70
C THR A 175 7.39 1.28 18.45
N PHE A 176 6.59 2.31 18.17
CA PHE A 176 5.83 2.40 16.93
C PHE A 176 6.73 2.27 15.69
N TRP A 177 7.87 2.96 15.67
CA TRP A 177 8.82 2.96 14.56
C TRP A 177 9.40 1.56 14.30
N TRP A 178 10.05 0.93 15.30
CA TRP A 178 10.73 -0.35 15.03
C TRP A 178 9.75 -1.50 14.77
N VAL A 179 8.59 -1.49 15.45
CA VAL A 179 7.55 -2.50 15.21
C VAL A 179 6.98 -2.34 13.81
N SER A 180 6.68 -1.10 13.39
CA SER A 180 6.19 -0.85 12.03
C SER A 180 7.23 -1.22 10.99
N GLN A 181 8.51 -0.90 11.24
CA GLN A 181 9.62 -1.27 10.38
C GLN A 181 9.63 -2.77 10.12
N LEU A 182 9.56 -3.61 11.16
CA LEU A 182 9.55 -5.07 11.03
C LEU A 182 8.24 -5.60 10.43
N GLY A 183 7.10 -5.12 10.93
CA GLY A 183 5.78 -5.61 10.54
C GLY A 183 5.43 -5.32 9.08
N MET A 184 6.02 -4.29 8.48
CA MET A 184 5.79 -3.94 7.07
C MET A 184 6.77 -4.60 6.10
N LEU A 185 7.85 -5.27 6.56
CA LEU A 185 8.87 -5.85 5.67
C LEU A 185 8.27 -6.88 4.71
N ALA A 186 7.44 -7.79 5.21
CA ALA A 186 6.87 -8.87 4.40
C ALA A 186 6.01 -8.30 3.25
N GLY A 187 5.11 -7.37 3.57
CA GLY A 187 4.30 -6.69 2.56
C GLY A 187 5.14 -5.86 1.59
N THR A 188 6.11 -5.10 2.11
CA THR A 188 7.01 -4.28 1.28
C THR A 188 7.78 -5.16 0.30
N LEU A 189 8.32 -6.29 0.76
CA LEU A 189 9.07 -7.22 -0.08
C LEU A 189 8.22 -7.78 -1.22
N VAL A 190 6.99 -8.21 -0.94
CA VAL A 190 6.08 -8.77 -1.95
C VAL A 190 5.76 -7.74 -3.04
N TYR A 191 5.43 -6.51 -2.66
CA TYR A 191 5.09 -5.45 -3.62
C TYR A 191 6.32 -4.98 -4.41
N VAL A 192 7.46 -4.75 -3.75
CA VAL A 192 8.69 -4.34 -4.45
C VAL A 192 9.18 -5.44 -5.38
N TYR A 193 9.11 -6.71 -4.94
CA TYR A 193 9.42 -7.85 -5.80
C TYR A 193 8.52 -7.86 -7.03
N ALA A 194 7.21 -7.70 -6.87
CA ALA A 194 6.30 -7.68 -8.00
C ALA A 194 6.63 -6.54 -8.98
N GLY A 195 6.92 -5.35 -8.48
CA GLY A 195 7.38 -4.21 -9.29
C GLY A 195 8.67 -4.52 -10.05
N SER A 196 9.64 -5.15 -9.38
CA SER A 196 10.94 -5.48 -9.99
C SER A 196 10.86 -6.60 -11.05
N ARG A 197 9.71 -7.25 -11.21
CA ARG A 197 9.46 -8.25 -12.28
C ARG A 197 8.71 -7.66 -13.47
N VAL A 198 8.46 -6.36 -13.50
CA VAL A 198 7.94 -5.70 -14.70
C VAL A 198 9.11 -5.40 -15.63
N PRO A 199 9.04 -5.74 -16.93
CA PRO A 199 10.08 -5.37 -17.90
C PRO A 199 10.29 -3.84 -17.99
N SER A 200 11.49 -3.40 -18.39
CA SER A 200 11.70 -1.99 -18.77
C SER A 200 10.93 -1.65 -20.04
N LEU A 201 10.59 -0.37 -20.21
CA LEU A 201 10.01 0.14 -21.45
C LEU A 201 10.99 -0.02 -22.61
N SER A 202 12.29 0.11 -22.37
CA SER A 202 13.33 -0.20 -23.38
C SER A 202 13.24 -1.64 -23.90
N LYS A 203 13.11 -2.63 -23.00
CA LYS A 203 12.93 -4.03 -23.40
C LYS A 203 11.62 -4.27 -24.13
N LEU A 204 10.55 -3.59 -23.71
CA LEU A 204 9.25 -3.68 -24.38
C LEU A 204 9.27 -3.03 -25.77
N ALA A 205 10.05 -1.96 -25.96
CA ALA A 205 10.24 -1.33 -27.26
C ALA A 205 11.05 -2.22 -28.21
N GLU A 206 12.13 -2.85 -27.72
CA GLU A 206 13.01 -3.71 -28.52
C GLU A 206 12.36 -5.06 -28.89
N GLU A 207 11.78 -5.77 -27.92
CA GLU A 207 11.28 -7.14 -28.11
C GLU A 207 9.75 -7.20 -28.29
N GLY A 208 9.05 -6.08 -28.15
CA GLY A 208 7.59 -6.01 -28.15
C GLY A 208 6.99 -6.75 -26.95
N ILE A 209 5.75 -7.23 -27.12
CA ILE A 209 5.05 -7.99 -26.08
C ILE A 209 5.76 -9.32 -25.73
N ASN A 210 6.66 -9.81 -26.60
CA ASN A 210 7.40 -11.04 -26.37
C ASN A 210 8.34 -10.97 -25.16
N ALA A 211 8.80 -9.78 -24.76
CA ALA A 211 9.57 -9.60 -23.52
C ALA A 211 8.81 -10.10 -22.28
N VAL A 212 7.48 -10.03 -22.28
CA VAL A 212 6.61 -10.52 -21.21
C VAL A 212 6.44 -12.04 -21.27
N PHE A 213 6.49 -12.61 -22.48
CA PHE A 213 6.24 -14.03 -22.73
C PHE A 213 7.50 -14.90 -22.69
N SER A 214 8.67 -14.35 -22.36
CA SER A 214 9.85 -15.19 -22.14
C SER A 214 9.61 -16.17 -20.97
N PRO A 215 10.03 -17.45 -21.06
CA PRO A 215 9.70 -18.46 -20.05
C PRO A 215 10.12 -18.06 -18.63
N THR A 216 11.28 -17.41 -18.50
CA THR A 216 11.80 -16.91 -17.22
C THR A 216 10.97 -15.74 -16.70
N GLN A 217 10.56 -14.79 -17.55
CA GLN A 217 9.73 -13.65 -17.16
C GLN A 217 8.34 -14.11 -16.71
N MET A 218 7.72 -15.03 -17.46
CA MET A 218 6.41 -15.57 -17.11
C MET A 218 6.41 -16.23 -15.74
N VAL A 219 7.41 -17.06 -15.43
CA VAL A 219 7.55 -17.68 -14.11
C VAL A 219 7.66 -16.61 -13.00
N GLN A 220 8.45 -15.56 -13.23
CA GLN A 220 8.63 -14.48 -12.26
C GLN A 220 7.35 -13.66 -12.05
N ILE A 221 6.61 -13.36 -13.11
CA ILE A 221 5.32 -12.66 -13.04
C ILE A 221 4.29 -13.53 -12.33
N VAL A 222 4.21 -14.82 -12.65
CA VAL A 222 3.30 -15.76 -11.97
C VAL A 222 3.63 -15.84 -10.49
N ILE A 223 4.90 -15.93 -10.11
CA ILE A 223 5.32 -15.89 -8.70
C ILE A 223 4.92 -14.56 -8.06
N ALA A 224 5.17 -13.43 -8.71
CA ALA A 224 4.80 -12.10 -8.20
C ALA A 224 3.29 -11.98 -7.96
N LEU A 225 2.47 -12.39 -8.93
CA LEU A 225 1.01 -12.36 -8.84
C LEU A 225 0.51 -13.34 -7.76
N ALA A 226 1.10 -14.53 -7.69
CA ALA A 226 0.79 -15.51 -6.65
C ALA A 226 1.12 -14.96 -5.25
N LEU A 227 2.28 -14.32 -5.08
CA LEU A 227 2.66 -13.69 -3.81
C LEU A 227 1.72 -12.51 -3.47
N LEU A 228 1.38 -11.65 -4.43
CA LEU A 228 0.45 -10.53 -4.21
C LEU A 228 -0.94 -11.02 -3.79
N GLY A 229 -1.46 -12.08 -4.43
CA GLY A 229 -2.78 -12.65 -4.12
C GLY A 229 -2.79 -13.50 -2.84
N ALA A 230 -1.76 -14.31 -2.63
CA ALA A 230 -1.66 -15.20 -1.48
C ALA A 230 -1.25 -14.47 -0.20
N PHE A 231 -0.43 -13.42 -0.27
CA PHE A 231 0.06 -12.70 0.91
C PHE A 231 -1.08 -12.24 1.83
N PRO A 232 -2.15 -11.57 1.35
CA PRO A 232 -3.28 -11.20 2.21
C PRO A 232 -3.99 -12.38 2.87
N LEU A 233 -4.09 -13.51 2.17
CA LEU A 233 -4.74 -14.71 2.66
C LEU A 233 -3.89 -15.41 3.73
N ILE A 234 -2.60 -15.58 3.44
CA ILE A 234 -1.62 -16.17 4.35
C ILE A 234 -1.50 -15.30 5.61
N ALA A 235 -1.35 -13.98 5.47
CA ALA A 235 -1.28 -13.08 6.61
C ALA A 235 -2.54 -13.18 7.49
N ARG A 236 -3.73 -13.21 6.87
CA ARG A 236 -4.98 -13.41 7.61
C ARG A 236 -5.05 -14.77 8.30
N TRP A 237 -4.62 -15.84 7.65
CA TRP A 237 -4.64 -17.20 8.19
C TRP A 237 -3.66 -17.36 9.37
N VAL A 238 -2.42 -16.92 9.18
CA VAL A 238 -1.39 -16.88 10.23
C VAL A 238 -1.93 -16.15 11.45
N MET A 239 -2.53 -14.98 11.25
CA MET A 239 -3.08 -14.21 12.37
C MET A 239 -4.23 -14.92 13.08
N LYS A 240 -5.16 -15.53 12.36
CA LYS A 240 -6.24 -16.33 12.97
C LYS A 240 -5.70 -17.48 13.81
N ALA A 241 -4.69 -18.20 13.31
CA ALA A 241 -4.07 -19.32 14.01
C ALA A 241 -3.38 -18.85 15.31
N PHE A 242 -2.68 -17.72 15.27
CA PHE A 242 -2.08 -17.12 16.47
C PHE A 242 -3.14 -16.71 17.51
N PHE A 243 -4.20 -16.02 17.11
CA PHE A 243 -5.26 -15.59 18.04
C PHE A 243 -6.08 -16.74 18.62
N GLN A 244 -6.34 -17.80 17.86
CA GLN A 244 -7.02 -19.00 18.37
C GLN A 244 -6.17 -19.74 19.41
N LYS A 245 -4.85 -19.79 19.22
CA LYS A 245 -3.93 -20.44 20.16
C LYS A 245 -3.82 -19.69 21.50
N SER A 246 -3.79 -18.36 21.48
CA SER A 246 -3.86 -17.56 22.72
C SER A 246 -5.16 -17.80 23.47
N ALA A 247 -6.31 -17.75 22.80
CA ALA A 247 -7.61 -17.96 23.43
C ALA A 247 -7.76 -19.36 24.07
N ALA A 248 -7.22 -20.40 23.42
CA ALA A 248 -7.22 -21.75 23.96
C ALA A 248 -6.32 -21.89 25.21
N THR A 249 -5.17 -21.20 25.23
CA THR A 249 -4.23 -21.23 26.36
C THR A 249 -4.79 -20.52 27.59
N ASP A 250 -5.47 -19.38 27.40
CA ASP A 250 -6.12 -18.66 28.50
C ASP A 250 -7.27 -19.46 29.12
N SER A 251 -8.09 -20.12 28.29
CA SER A 251 -9.19 -20.98 28.77
C SER A 251 -8.71 -22.19 29.58
N ALA A 252 -7.57 -22.78 29.20
CA ALA A 252 -6.96 -23.91 29.90
C ALA A 252 -6.38 -23.49 31.26
N ASN A 253 -5.77 -22.31 31.36
CA ASN A 253 -5.26 -21.79 32.62
C ASN A 253 -6.38 -21.37 33.59
N SER A 254 -7.48 -20.81 33.09
CA SER A 254 -8.64 -20.46 33.93
C SER A 254 -9.45 -21.66 34.44
N ALA A 255 -9.31 -22.83 33.81
CA ALA A 255 -9.98 -24.06 34.23
C ALA A 255 -9.23 -24.83 35.33
N VAL A 256 -7.98 -24.42 35.63
CA VAL A 256 -7.09 -25.06 36.61
C VAL A 256 -6.98 -24.24 37.91
N THR A 257 -7.48 -23.01 37.94
CA THR A 257 -7.59 -22.13 39.12
C THR A 257 -9.00 -22.10 39.67
#